data_AF-B4DI70-F1
#
_entry.id   AF-B4DI70-F1
#
_cell.length_a   1.000
_cell.length_b   1.000
_cell.length_c   1.000
_cell.angle_alpha   90.00
_cell.angle_beta   90.00
_cell.angle_gamma   90.00
#
_symmetry.space_group_name_H-M   'P 1'
#
loop_
_entity.id
_entity.type
_entity.pdbx_description
1 polymer ?
#
loop_
_entity_poly.entity_id
_entity_poly.type
_entity_poly.pdbx_seq_one_letter_code
_entity_poly.pdbx_strand_id
1 'polypeptide(L)'
;MTPPRLFWVWLLVAGTQGVNDGDMRLADGGATNQGRVEIFYRGQWGTVCDNLWDLTDASVVCRALGFENATQALGRAAFGQGSGPIMPLDLYAYAVATGDALLEKLCLQFLAWNFEALTQAEAWPSVPTDLLQLLLPRSDLAVPSELALLKAVDTWSWGERASHEEVEGLVEKIRFPMMLPEELFELQFNLSLYWSHEALFQKKTLQALEFHTVPFQLLARYKGLNLTEDTYKPRIYTSPTWSAFVTDSSWSARKSQLVYQSRRGPLVKYSSDYFQAPSDYRYYPYQSFQTPQHPSFLFQDKRVSWSLVYLPTIQSCWNYGFSCSSDELPVLGLTKSGGSDRTIAYENKALMLCEGLFVADVTDFEGWKAAIPSALDTNSSKSTSSFPCPAGHFNGFRTVIRPFYLTNSSGVD
;
A
#
# COMPACT_ATOMS: atom_id res chain seq x y z
N MET A 1 -28.86 -50.71 57.99
CA MET A 1 -28.30 -51.51 56.87
C MET A 1 -29.35 -51.44 55.77
N THR A 2 -29.26 -50.60 54.74
CA THR A 2 -28.19 -50.29 53.78
C THR A 2 -28.27 -48.82 53.31
N PRO A 3 -27.15 -48.12 53.00
CA PRO A 3 -27.14 -46.89 52.21
C PRO A 3 -27.02 -47.24 50.70
N PRO A 4 -26.85 -46.30 49.75
CA PRO A 4 -27.59 -45.08 49.38
C PRO A 4 -28.26 -45.25 47.98
N ARG A 5 -29.06 -44.27 47.53
CA ARG A 5 -29.19 -43.95 46.09
C ARG A 5 -29.02 -42.44 45.91
N LEU A 6 -27.76 -42.00 45.93
CA LEU A 6 -27.41 -40.71 45.34
C LEU A 6 -27.70 -40.84 43.84
N PHE A 7 -28.67 -40.06 43.38
CA PHE A 7 -28.82 -39.75 41.96
C PHE A 7 -27.48 -39.22 41.47
N TRP A 8 -26.81 -40.01 40.63
CA TRP A 8 -25.75 -39.50 39.79
C TRP A 8 -26.41 -38.51 38.83
N VAL A 9 -26.37 -37.23 39.19
CA VAL A 9 -26.49 -36.15 38.23
C VAL A 9 -25.38 -36.40 37.23
N TRP A 10 -25.74 -36.88 36.05
CA TRP A 10 -24.85 -36.86 34.90
C TRP A 10 -24.64 -35.39 34.54
N LEU A 11 -23.67 -34.75 35.19
CA LEU A 11 -23.02 -33.58 34.62
C LEU A 11 -22.28 -34.11 33.39
N LEU A 12 -22.95 -34.08 32.25
CA LEU A 12 -22.29 -34.01 30.96
C LEU A 12 -21.62 -32.64 30.90
N VAL A 13 -20.48 -32.50 31.60
CA VAL A 13 -19.46 -31.56 31.14
C VAL A 13 -18.99 -32.15 29.83
N ALA A 14 -19.59 -31.70 28.73
CA ALA A 14 -19.00 -31.88 27.43
C ALA A 14 -17.62 -31.24 27.52
N GLY A 15 -16.59 -32.09 27.58
CA GLY A 15 -15.21 -31.65 27.46
C GLY A 15 -15.03 -31.04 26.08
N THR A 16 -15.15 -29.74 26.00
CA THR A 16 -14.29 -29.00 25.08
C THR A 16 -12.91 -29.09 25.71
N GLN A 17 -11.98 -29.81 25.07
CA GLN A 17 -10.57 -29.49 25.27
C GLN A 17 -10.46 -27.98 25.08
N GLY A 18 -9.95 -27.29 26.11
CA GLY A 18 -10.07 -25.85 26.26
C GLY A 18 -9.47 -25.15 25.05
N VAL A 19 -10.33 -24.59 24.21
CA VAL A 19 -9.90 -23.75 23.10
C VAL A 19 -9.43 -22.44 23.71
N ASN A 20 -8.15 -22.14 23.56
CA ASN A 20 -7.53 -20.92 24.05
C ASN A 20 -7.31 -19.96 22.88
N ASP A 21 -7.18 -18.67 23.21
CA ASP A 21 -6.80 -17.66 22.22
C ASP A 21 -5.43 -18.03 21.60
N GLY A 22 -5.38 -18.05 20.27
CA GLY A 22 -4.21 -18.49 19.48
C GLY A 22 -4.26 -19.94 19.01
N ASP A 23 -5.25 -20.73 19.43
CA ASP A 23 -5.44 -22.08 18.89
C ASP A 23 -5.77 -22.01 17.39
N MET A 24 -5.15 -22.90 16.62
CA MET A 24 -5.33 -22.97 15.17
C MET A 24 -6.15 -24.20 14.81
N ARG A 25 -6.86 -24.15 13.68
CA ARG A 25 -7.45 -25.32 13.04
C ARG A 25 -7.46 -25.20 11.52
N LEU A 26 -7.58 -26.34 10.86
CA LEU A 26 -7.85 -26.42 9.42
C LEU A 26 -9.33 -26.74 9.22
N ALA A 27 -10.03 -25.90 8.46
CA ALA A 27 -11.44 -26.03 8.11
C ALA A 27 -11.62 -26.35 6.62
N ASP A 28 -12.71 -27.02 6.26
CA ASP A 28 -13.15 -27.24 4.87
C ASP A 28 -12.14 -27.92 3.92
N GLY A 29 -11.16 -28.64 4.46
CA GLY A 29 -10.27 -29.51 3.71
C GLY A 29 -10.82 -30.94 3.56
N GLY A 30 -10.48 -31.59 2.45
CA GLY A 30 -10.86 -32.99 2.20
C GLY A 30 -10.07 -34.03 3.02
N ALA A 31 -9.06 -33.60 3.77
CA ALA A 31 -8.21 -34.44 4.63
C ALA A 31 -7.78 -33.63 5.86
N THR A 32 -7.35 -34.32 6.92
CA THR A 32 -7.03 -33.70 8.23
C THR A 32 -5.82 -32.76 8.21
N ASN A 33 -4.99 -32.84 7.18
CA ASN A 33 -3.77 -32.05 6.99
C ASN A 33 -3.89 -30.99 5.89
N GLN A 34 -5.11 -30.70 5.44
CA GLN A 34 -5.40 -29.65 4.47
C GLN A 34 -6.66 -28.89 4.90
N GLY A 35 -6.77 -27.63 4.50
CA GLY A 35 -7.93 -26.81 4.80
C GLY A 35 -7.58 -25.33 4.90
N ARG A 36 -8.61 -24.50 5.02
CA ARG A 36 -8.52 -23.08 5.36
C ARG A 36 -8.07 -22.94 6.81
N VAL A 37 -7.09 -22.06 7.04
CA VAL A 37 -6.62 -21.79 8.40
C VAL A 37 -7.58 -20.86 9.13
N GLU A 38 -7.99 -21.30 10.30
CA GLU A 38 -8.78 -20.52 11.23
C GLU A 38 -8.05 -20.43 12.57
N ILE A 39 -8.04 -19.23 13.15
CA ILE A 39 -7.45 -18.95 14.45
C ILE A 39 -8.59 -18.65 15.42
N PHE A 40 -8.54 -19.24 16.61
CA PHE A 40 -9.45 -18.94 17.69
C PHE A 40 -8.98 -17.70 18.44
N TYR A 41 -9.85 -16.71 18.56
CA TYR A 41 -9.59 -15.51 19.32
C TYR A 41 -10.87 -14.95 19.90
N ARG A 42 -10.87 -14.66 21.21
CA ARG A 42 -12.01 -14.08 21.95
C ARG A 42 -13.32 -14.84 21.77
N GLY A 43 -13.27 -16.16 21.87
CA GLY A 43 -14.47 -17.01 21.87
C GLY A 43 -15.02 -17.34 20.48
N GLN A 44 -14.36 -16.90 19.41
CA GLN A 44 -14.79 -17.15 18.04
C GLN A 44 -13.63 -17.62 17.16
N TRP A 45 -13.96 -18.46 16.19
CA TRP A 45 -13.05 -18.82 15.11
C TRP A 45 -13.12 -17.75 14.03
N GLY A 46 -11.97 -17.23 13.62
CA GLY A 46 -11.88 -16.33 12.49
C GLY A 46 -10.86 -16.81 11.48
N THR A 47 -11.00 -16.29 10.28
CA THR A 47 -10.26 -16.75 9.10
C THR A 47 -9.04 -15.90 8.91
N VAL A 48 -7.88 -16.50 8.64
CA VAL A 48 -6.70 -15.71 8.31
C VAL A 48 -6.86 -15.20 6.88
N CYS A 49 -6.60 -13.92 6.67
CA CYS A 49 -6.50 -13.36 5.32
C CYS A 49 -5.35 -14.08 4.62
N ASP A 50 -5.60 -14.65 3.45
CA ASP A 50 -4.57 -15.34 2.66
C ASP A 50 -3.56 -14.37 2.01
N ASN A 51 -3.76 -13.06 2.22
CA ASN A 51 -2.78 -12.03 1.89
C ASN A 51 -1.46 -12.29 2.61
N LEU A 52 -0.41 -12.54 1.82
CA LEU A 52 0.94 -12.90 2.23
C LEU A 52 1.12 -14.32 2.78
N TRP A 53 0.09 -15.17 2.72
CA TRP A 53 0.16 -16.56 3.20
C TRP A 53 1.07 -17.44 2.32
N ASP A 54 2.21 -17.86 2.86
CA ASP A 54 3.20 -18.65 2.14
C ASP A 54 3.48 -20.05 2.77
N LEU A 55 4.45 -20.78 2.19
CA LEU A 55 4.83 -22.11 2.69
C LEU A 55 5.48 -22.04 4.08
N THR A 56 6.10 -20.92 4.43
CA THR A 56 6.71 -20.66 5.73
C THR A 56 5.61 -20.54 6.79
N ASP A 57 4.59 -19.72 6.53
CA ASP A 57 3.42 -19.54 7.39
C ASP A 57 2.64 -20.85 7.53
N ALA A 58 2.38 -21.52 6.41
CA ALA A 58 1.73 -22.82 6.40
C ALA A 58 2.55 -23.86 7.19
N SER A 59 3.88 -23.81 7.13
CA SER A 59 4.74 -24.70 7.91
C SER A 59 4.70 -24.39 9.40
N VAL A 60 4.60 -23.11 9.79
CA VAL A 60 4.39 -22.72 11.19
C VAL A 60 3.06 -23.27 11.69
N VAL A 61 1.98 -23.12 10.92
CA VAL A 61 0.66 -23.64 11.30
C VAL A 61 0.62 -25.17 11.31
N CYS A 62 1.23 -25.84 10.34
CA CYS A 62 1.38 -27.29 10.34
C CYS A 62 2.10 -27.77 11.59
N ARG A 63 3.21 -27.12 11.99
CA ARG A 63 3.94 -27.45 13.21
C ARG A 63 3.12 -27.20 14.47
N ALA A 64 2.41 -26.07 14.53
CA ALA A 64 1.53 -25.74 15.64
C ALA A 64 0.41 -26.77 15.82
N LEU A 65 -0.07 -27.36 14.73
CA LEU A 65 -1.09 -28.41 14.71
C LEU A 65 -0.53 -29.84 14.89
N GLY A 66 0.79 -29.99 15.08
CA GLY A 66 1.44 -31.28 15.30
C GLY A 66 1.82 -32.05 14.02
N PHE A 67 1.80 -31.41 12.86
CA PHE A 67 2.35 -31.92 11.60
C PHE A 67 3.82 -31.47 11.42
N GLU A 68 4.56 -32.05 10.47
CA GLU A 68 5.97 -31.73 10.26
C GLU A 68 6.22 -30.36 9.60
N ASN A 69 5.91 -30.24 8.32
CA ASN A 69 6.01 -29.02 7.53
C ASN A 69 4.87 -29.00 6.53
N ALA A 70 4.48 -27.81 6.08
CA ALA A 70 3.54 -27.71 4.99
C ALA A 70 4.19 -28.17 3.69
N THR A 71 3.45 -28.96 2.92
CA THR A 71 3.85 -29.37 1.56
C THR A 71 3.39 -28.37 0.52
N GLN A 72 2.31 -27.65 0.80
CA GLN A 72 1.69 -26.64 -0.06
C GLN A 72 1.04 -25.56 0.79
N ALA A 73 1.05 -24.31 0.31
CA ALA A 73 0.27 -23.20 0.84
C ALA A 73 -0.68 -22.74 -0.26
N LEU A 74 -1.98 -23.02 -0.10
CA LEU A 74 -3.00 -22.74 -1.09
C LEU A 74 -3.81 -21.51 -0.68
N GLY A 75 -3.65 -20.40 -1.41
CA GLY A 75 -4.43 -19.17 -1.23
C GLY A 75 -5.70 -19.11 -2.08
N ARG A 76 -6.23 -17.90 -2.29
CA ARG A 76 -7.47 -17.57 -3.03
C ARG A 76 -8.67 -18.38 -2.61
N ALA A 77 -8.82 -18.61 -1.31
CA ALA A 77 -9.93 -19.37 -0.77
C ALA A 77 -10.08 -20.77 -1.43
N ALA A 78 -8.97 -21.49 -1.67
CA ALA A 78 -8.96 -22.82 -2.29
C ALA A 78 -9.87 -23.83 -1.56
N PHE A 79 -10.04 -23.66 -0.24
CA PHE A 79 -10.92 -24.45 0.61
C PHE A 79 -12.22 -23.67 0.97
N GLY A 80 -12.66 -22.77 0.10
CA GLY A 80 -13.81 -21.88 0.34
C GLY A 80 -13.41 -20.57 1.02
N GLN A 81 -14.18 -19.51 0.75
CA GLN A 81 -13.96 -18.21 1.37
C GLN A 81 -14.18 -18.31 2.88
N GLY A 82 -13.31 -17.65 3.63
CA GLY A 82 -13.50 -17.51 5.05
C GLY A 82 -14.80 -16.76 5.33
N SER A 83 -15.70 -17.37 6.10
CA SER A 83 -16.82 -16.70 6.73
C SER A 83 -16.49 -16.51 8.20
N GLY A 84 -15.99 -15.33 8.55
CA GLY A 84 -15.52 -15.05 9.90
C GLY A 84 -14.70 -13.77 9.95
N PRO A 85 -14.51 -13.18 11.14
CA PRO A 85 -14.13 -11.78 11.25
C PRO A 85 -12.64 -11.46 11.17
N ILE A 86 -11.70 -12.41 11.16
CA ILE A 86 -10.27 -12.07 11.33
C ILE A 86 -9.69 -11.35 10.10
N MET A 87 -9.74 -10.02 10.15
CA MET A 87 -9.20 -9.06 9.20
C MET A 87 -7.75 -8.70 9.59
N PRO A 88 -7.00 -7.94 8.76
CA PRO A 88 -5.71 -7.38 9.17
C PRO A 88 -5.76 -6.63 10.51
N LEU A 89 -6.93 -6.07 10.84
CA LEU A 89 -7.24 -5.44 12.12
C LEU A 89 -7.22 -6.44 13.30
N ASP A 90 -7.75 -7.65 13.10
CA ASP A 90 -7.77 -8.70 14.13
C ASP A 90 -6.41 -9.37 14.29
N LEU A 91 -5.64 -9.51 13.20
CA LEU A 91 -4.26 -9.97 13.28
C LEU A 91 -3.38 -8.98 14.05
N TYR A 92 -3.59 -7.67 13.84
CA TYR A 92 -2.97 -6.64 14.66
C TYR A 92 -3.39 -6.75 16.14
N ALA A 93 -4.69 -6.92 16.42
CA ALA A 93 -5.18 -7.09 17.78
C ALA A 93 -4.59 -8.34 18.46
N TYR A 94 -4.42 -9.43 17.71
CA TYR A 94 -3.74 -10.63 18.17
C TYR A 94 -2.24 -10.38 18.45
N ALA A 95 -1.53 -9.68 17.56
CA ALA A 95 -0.12 -9.33 17.75
C ALA A 95 0.09 -8.52 19.04
N VAL A 96 -0.78 -7.53 19.29
CA VAL A 96 -0.76 -6.74 20.52
C VAL A 96 -1.06 -7.62 21.75
N ALA A 97 -2.04 -8.52 21.66
CA ALA A 97 -2.41 -9.41 22.77
C ALA A 97 -1.30 -10.41 23.12
N THR A 98 -0.55 -10.88 22.12
CA THR A 98 0.54 -11.85 22.28
C THR A 98 1.90 -11.22 22.53
N GLY A 99 2.04 -9.91 22.32
CA GLY A 99 3.30 -9.18 22.46
C GLY A 99 4.31 -9.45 21.35
N ASP A 100 3.86 -9.90 20.17
CA ASP A 100 4.73 -10.12 19.01
C ASP A 100 5.03 -8.79 18.29
N ALA A 101 6.17 -8.20 18.64
CA ALA A 101 6.60 -6.93 18.07
C ALA A 101 6.88 -6.97 16.56
N LEU A 102 7.28 -8.12 16.01
CA LEU A 102 7.55 -8.24 14.57
C LEU A 102 6.23 -8.27 13.80
N LEU A 103 5.28 -9.09 14.27
CA LEU A 103 3.95 -9.17 13.67
C LEU A 103 3.21 -7.84 13.76
N GLU A 104 3.28 -7.16 14.92
CA GLU A 104 2.69 -5.84 15.11
C GLU A 104 3.22 -4.83 14.07
N LYS A 105 4.54 -4.78 13.90
CA LYS A 105 5.19 -3.88 12.93
C LYS A 105 4.75 -4.18 11.49
N LEU A 106 4.69 -5.44 11.11
CA LEU A 106 4.27 -5.86 9.76
C LEU A 106 2.80 -5.53 9.51
N CYS A 107 1.91 -5.77 10.49
CA CYS A 107 0.50 -5.39 10.40
C CYS A 107 0.31 -3.87 10.27
N LEU A 108 1.03 -3.07 11.07
CA LEU A 108 0.96 -1.61 10.98
C LEU A 108 1.44 -1.09 9.61
N GLN A 109 2.51 -1.68 9.06
CA GLN A 109 3.01 -1.34 7.74
C GLN A 109 1.99 -1.69 6.65
N PHE A 110 1.43 -2.90 6.69
CA PHE A 110 0.41 -3.33 5.74
C PHE A 110 -0.83 -2.43 5.78
N LEU A 111 -1.33 -2.11 6.98
CA LEU A 111 -2.45 -1.20 7.19
C LEU A 111 -2.13 0.22 6.70
N ALA A 112 -0.90 0.69 6.88
CA ALA A 112 -0.48 2.00 6.40
C ALA A 112 -0.47 2.08 4.87
N TRP A 113 0.01 1.04 4.20
CA TRP A 113 0.08 0.99 2.73
C TRP A 113 -1.29 0.75 2.07
N ASN A 114 -2.23 0.13 2.79
CA ASN A 114 -3.57 -0.19 2.32
C ASN A 114 -4.66 0.60 3.05
N PHE A 115 -4.30 1.78 3.57
CA PHE A 115 -5.20 2.59 4.40
C PHE A 115 -6.44 3.05 3.62
N GLU A 116 -6.32 3.35 2.33
CA GLU A 116 -7.45 3.67 1.45
C GLU A 116 -8.53 2.57 1.50
N ALA A 117 -8.13 1.30 1.39
CA ALA A 117 -9.05 0.16 1.51
C ALA A 117 -9.63 0.05 2.92
N LEU A 118 -8.84 0.31 3.96
CA LEU A 118 -9.31 0.32 5.35
C LEU A 118 -10.42 1.37 5.58
N THR A 119 -10.27 2.57 5.03
CA THR A 119 -11.27 3.65 5.18
C THR A 119 -12.58 3.38 4.45
N GLN A 120 -12.56 2.49 3.45
CA GLN A 120 -13.74 2.07 2.68
C GLN A 120 -14.40 0.80 3.24
N ALA A 121 -13.76 0.15 4.21
CA ALA A 121 -14.27 -1.08 4.80
C ALA A 121 -15.45 -0.79 5.74
N GLU A 122 -16.40 -1.73 5.82
CA GLU A 122 -17.54 -1.64 6.75
C GLU A 122 -17.10 -1.55 8.23
N ALA A 123 -15.93 -2.13 8.54
CA ALA A 123 -15.35 -2.10 9.87
C ALA A 123 -14.73 -0.73 10.24
N TRP A 124 -14.64 0.23 9.31
CA TRP A 124 -13.98 1.52 9.52
C TRP A 124 -14.44 2.24 10.80
N PRO A 125 -15.76 2.40 11.09
CA PRO A 125 -16.21 3.09 12.31
C PRO A 125 -15.85 2.36 13.62
N SER A 126 -15.43 1.10 13.53
CA SER A 126 -15.05 0.27 14.68
C SER A 126 -13.54 0.19 14.89
N VAL A 127 -12.74 0.85 14.05
CA VAL A 127 -11.27 0.86 14.19
C VAL A 127 -10.89 1.55 15.51
N PRO A 128 -10.04 0.95 16.37
CA PRO A 128 -9.65 1.55 17.65
C PRO A 128 -8.88 2.86 17.48
N THR A 129 -9.13 3.83 18.36
CA THR A 129 -8.41 5.11 18.39
C THR A 129 -6.90 4.91 18.47
N ASP A 130 -6.43 3.99 19.33
CA ASP A 130 -5.00 3.72 19.53
C ASP A 130 -4.28 3.33 18.23
N LEU A 131 -4.95 2.56 17.37
CA LEU A 131 -4.40 2.18 16.08
C LEU A 131 -4.33 3.39 15.14
N LEU A 132 -5.35 4.25 15.10
CA LEU A 132 -5.30 5.49 14.32
C LEU A 132 -4.23 6.45 14.82
N GLN A 133 -4.01 6.51 16.13
CA GLN A 133 -2.94 7.29 16.75
C GLN A 133 -1.55 6.84 16.27
N LEU A 134 -1.38 5.54 15.97
CA LEU A 134 -0.15 4.96 15.43
C LEU A 134 -0.03 5.08 13.90
N LEU A 135 -1.14 5.03 13.16
CA LEU A 135 -1.15 5.09 11.69
C LEU A 135 -1.07 6.53 11.16
N LEU A 136 -1.86 7.46 11.72
CA LEU A 136 -1.96 8.83 11.22
C LEU A 136 -0.65 9.64 11.27
N PRO A 137 0.33 9.43 12.16
CA PRO A 137 1.60 10.16 12.09
C PRO A 137 2.48 9.71 10.91
N ARG A 138 2.30 8.47 10.45
CA ARG A 138 3.26 7.79 9.56
C ARG A 138 3.46 8.46 8.21
N SER A 139 4.71 8.69 7.84
CA SER A 139 5.07 9.29 6.56
C SER A 139 4.99 8.33 5.35
N ASP A 140 4.81 7.03 5.59
CA ASP A 140 4.55 6.00 4.58
C ASP A 140 3.06 5.60 4.49
N LEU A 141 2.16 6.32 5.16
CA LEU A 141 0.72 6.14 5.04
C LEU A 141 0.27 6.48 3.60
N ALA A 142 -0.33 5.50 2.91
CA ALA A 142 -0.81 5.65 1.54
C ALA A 142 -2.29 6.03 1.52
N VAL A 143 -2.57 7.23 1.03
CA VAL A 143 -3.92 7.82 1.01
C VAL A 143 -4.11 8.64 -0.26
N PRO A 144 -5.35 8.85 -0.75
CA PRO A 144 -5.57 9.68 -1.93
C PRO A 144 -5.07 11.12 -1.75
N SER A 145 -5.39 11.75 -0.62
CA SER A 145 -4.95 13.10 -0.24
C SER A 145 -5.18 13.31 1.26
N GLU A 146 -4.62 14.40 1.84
CA GLU A 146 -4.93 14.77 3.23
C GLU A 146 -6.40 15.14 3.42
N LEU A 147 -7.04 15.75 2.41
CA LEU A 147 -8.48 16.01 2.47
C LEU A 147 -9.29 14.70 2.54
N ALA A 148 -8.92 13.69 1.75
CA ALA A 148 -9.57 12.38 1.80
C ALA A 148 -9.36 11.71 3.16
N LEU A 149 -8.15 11.82 3.73
CA LEU A 149 -7.84 11.33 5.07
C LEU A 149 -8.69 12.03 6.14
N LEU A 150 -8.83 13.36 6.07
CA LEU A 150 -9.65 14.13 7.00
C LEU A 150 -11.13 13.78 6.89
N LYS A 151 -11.66 13.60 5.68
CA LYS A 151 -13.03 13.11 5.47
C LYS A 151 -13.24 11.71 6.04
N ALA A 152 -12.25 10.82 5.93
CA ALA A 152 -12.32 9.51 6.54
C ALA A 152 -12.34 9.59 8.08
N VAL A 153 -11.56 10.50 8.69
CA VAL A 153 -11.60 10.73 10.14
C VAL A 153 -12.94 11.34 10.57
N ASP A 154 -13.55 12.21 9.76
CA ASP A 154 -14.90 12.75 9.98
C ASP A 154 -15.94 11.62 10.00
N THR A 155 -15.93 10.72 9.02
CA THR A 155 -16.85 9.57 9.01
C THR A 155 -16.59 8.58 10.15
N TRP A 156 -15.33 8.38 10.53
CA TRP A 156 -14.96 7.56 11.70
C TRP A 156 -15.52 8.15 13.00
N SER A 157 -15.46 9.47 13.16
CA SER A 157 -15.89 10.17 14.37
C SER A 157 -17.39 10.08 14.66
N TRP A 158 -18.19 9.68 13.66
CA TRP A 158 -19.62 9.41 13.84
C TRP A 158 -19.89 8.10 14.60
N GLY A 159 -18.86 7.24 14.78
CA GLY A 159 -18.95 6.02 15.58
C GLY A 159 -19.18 6.29 17.07
N GLU A 160 -19.81 5.35 17.76
CA GLU A 160 -20.39 5.52 19.11
C GLU A 160 -19.38 5.71 20.29
N ARG A 161 -18.08 5.94 20.06
CA ARG A 161 -17.06 5.82 21.13
C ARG A 161 -15.91 6.82 21.18
N ALA A 162 -15.75 7.75 20.24
CA ALA A 162 -14.62 8.67 20.30
C ALA A 162 -14.93 9.87 21.21
N SER A 163 -14.07 10.11 22.21
CA SER A 163 -14.10 11.34 23.01
C SER A 163 -13.63 12.55 22.19
N HIS A 164 -14.04 13.74 22.62
CA HIS A 164 -13.64 15.00 21.99
C HIS A 164 -12.11 15.15 21.93
N GLU A 165 -11.41 14.82 23.03
CA GLU A 165 -9.94 14.86 23.11
C GLU A 165 -9.26 13.86 22.16
N GLU A 166 -9.82 12.66 21.99
CA GLU A 166 -9.30 11.67 21.06
C GLU A 166 -9.39 12.15 19.61
N VAL A 167 -10.55 12.71 19.22
CA VAL A 167 -10.77 13.25 17.87
C VAL A 167 -9.84 14.43 17.61
N GLU A 168 -9.70 15.35 18.56
CA GLU A 168 -8.73 16.45 18.50
C GLU A 168 -7.31 15.92 18.27
N GLY A 169 -6.88 14.92 19.05
CA GLY A 169 -5.57 14.29 18.91
C GLY A 169 -5.36 13.57 17.57
N LEU A 170 -6.41 13.08 16.90
CA LEU A 170 -6.33 12.53 15.54
C LEU A 170 -6.24 13.64 14.48
N VAL A 171 -7.08 14.66 14.58
CA VAL A 171 -7.09 15.81 13.66
C VAL A 171 -5.75 16.57 13.73
N GLU A 172 -5.12 16.61 14.90
CA GLU A 172 -3.78 17.20 15.02
C GLU A 172 -2.71 16.52 14.15
N LYS A 173 -2.87 15.24 13.81
CA LYS A 173 -1.92 14.49 12.98
C LYS A 173 -2.15 14.71 11.48
N ILE A 174 -3.24 15.35 11.09
CA ILE A 174 -3.56 15.64 9.69
C ILE A 174 -2.75 16.85 9.22
N ARG A 175 -2.19 16.76 8.00
CA ARG A 175 -1.24 17.73 7.46
C ARG A 175 -1.96 18.79 6.64
N PHE A 176 -2.64 19.71 7.31
CA PHE A 176 -3.37 20.82 6.68
C PHE A 176 -2.53 21.63 5.66
N PRO A 177 -1.22 21.89 5.90
CA PRO A 177 -0.37 22.57 4.90
C PRO A 177 -0.21 21.82 3.56
N MET A 178 -0.60 20.54 3.50
CA MET A 178 -0.57 19.72 2.28
C MET A 178 -1.93 19.61 1.60
N MET A 179 -2.96 20.29 2.09
CA MET A 179 -4.24 20.49 1.39
C MET A 179 -4.15 21.72 0.48
N LEU A 180 -5.02 21.83 -0.52
CA LEU A 180 -5.10 23.03 -1.34
C LEU A 180 -5.81 24.17 -0.57
N PRO A 181 -5.46 25.44 -0.82
CA PRO A 181 -6.16 26.58 -0.20
C PRO A 181 -7.67 26.58 -0.41
N GLU A 182 -8.12 26.14 -1.59
CA GLU A 182 -9.54 25.97 -1.91
C GLU A 182 -10.21 24.94 -1.00
N GLU A 183 -9.56 23.78 -0.83
CA GLU A 183 -10.03 22.70 0.05
C GLU A 183 -10.12 23.16 1.52
N LEU A 184 -9.12 23.93 1.98
CA LEU A 184 -9.07 24.47 3.34
C LEU A 184 -10.24 25.42 3.64
N PHE A 185 -10.64 26.24 2.65
CA PHE A 185 -11.77 27.15 2.80
C PHE A 185 -13.11 26.41 2.82
N GLU A 186 -13.21 25.31 2.08
CA GLU A 186 -14.43 24.51 1.97
C GLU A 186 -14.70 23.62 3.19
N LEU A 187 -13.72 23.40 4.08
CA LEU A 187 -13.86 22.53 5.25
C LEU A 187 -15.07 22.89 6.13
N GLN A 188 -15.33 24.18 6.34
CA GLN A 188 -16.44 24.68 7.17
C GLN A 188 -17.83 24.31 6.63
N PHE A 189 -17.94 24.04 5.34
CA PHE A 189 -19.20 23.70 4.68
C PHE A 189 -19.39 22.20 4.50
N ASN A 190 -18.28 21.46 4.38
CA ASN A 190 -18.27 20.08 3.93
C ASN A 190 -17.90 19.06 5.03
N LEU A 191 -17.53 19.51 6.24
CA LEU A 191 -17.15 18.64 7.35
C LEU A 191 -17.98 18.91 8.59
N SER A 192 -18.50 17.84 9.18
CA SER A 192 -19.24 17.92 10.44
C SER A 192 -18.32 18.23 11.62
N LEU A 193 -17.09 17.68 11.60
CA LEU A 193 -16.06 17.89 12.62
C LEU A 193 -15.60 19.34 12.74
N TYR A 194 -15.78 20.16 11.71
CA TYR A 194 -15.37 21.56 11.75
C TYR A 194 -16.08 22.30 12.88
N TRP A 195 -17.41 22.13 13.00
CA TRP A 195 -18.21 22.87 13.98
C TRP A 195 -18.01 22.36 15.41
N SER A 196 -17.64 21.10 15.60
CA SER A 196 -17.35 20.54 16.93
C SER A 196 -15.94 20.87 17.43
N HIS A 197 -15.01 21.21 16.53
CA HIS A 197 -13.61 21.52 16.86
C HIS A 197 -13.14 22.82 16.17
N GLU A 198 -14.01 23.83 16.12
CA GLU A 198 -13.81 25.06 15.34
C GLU A 198 -12.45 25.73 15.62
N ALA A 199 -12.08 25.87 16.90
CA ALA A 199 -10.82 26.50 17.30
C ALA A 199 -9.58 25.76 16.75
N LEU A 200 -9.59 24.43 16.77
CA LEU A 200 -8.52 23.59 16.23
C LEU A 200 -8.41 23.75 14.72
N PHE A 201 -9.55 23.67 14.01
CA PHE A 201 -9.60 23.83 12.56
C PHE A 201 -9.15 25.23 12.14
N GLN A 202 -9.60 26.28 12.82
CA GLN A 202 -9.17 27.66 12.55
C GLN A 202 -7.65 27.81 12.74
N LYS A 203 -7.09 27.28 13.83
CA LYS A 203 -5.65 27.29 14.09
C LYS A 203 -4.86 26.57 13.00
N LYS A 204 -5.28 25.36 12.62
CA LYS A 204 -4.64 24.54 11.59
C LYS A 204 -4.76 25.15 10.19
N THR A 205 -5.93 25.69 9.85
CA THR A 205 -6.15 26.40 8.58
C THR A 205 -5.31 27.66 8.50
N LEU A 206 -5.19 28.44 9.58
CA LEU A 206 -4.31 29.62 9.59
C LEU A 206 -2.84 29.24 9.36
N GLN A 207 -2.35 28.19 10.04
CA GLN A 207 -1.00 27.65 9.84
C GLN A 207 -0.77 27.24 8.38
N ALA A 208 -1.74 26.56 7.76
CA ALA A 208 -1.64 26.14 6.37
C ALA A 208 -1.68 27.32 5.40
N LEU A 209 -2.54 28.32 5.62
CA LEU A 209 -2.60 29.52 4.79
C LEU A 209 -1.33 30.37 4.89
N GLU A 210 -0.74 30.50 6.07
CA GLU A 210 0.58 31.13 6.23
C GLU A 210 1.63 30.41 5.37
N PHE A 211 1.65 29.09 5.45
CA PHE A 211 2.54 28.27 4.64
C PHE A 211 2.29 28.39 3.12
N HIS A 212 1.04 28.54 2.69
CA HIS A 212 0.71 28.69 1.27
C HIS A 212 1.00 30.09 0.71
N THR A 213 0.97 31.14 1.53
CA THR A 213 1.05 32.54 1.08
C THR A 213 2.44 33.13 1.15
N VAL A 214 3.28 32.65 2.07
CA VAL A 214 4.63 33.20 2.25
C VAL A 214 5.61 32.51 1.30
N PRO A 215 6.41 33.27 0.52
CA PRO A 215 7.45 32.70 -0.32
C PRO A 215 8.42 31.83 0.49
N PHE A 216 8.76 30.66 -0.07
CA PHE A 216 9.58 29.66 0.62
C PHE A 216 10.90 30.23 1.18
N GLN A 217 11.56 31.14 0.45
CA GLN A 217 12.82 31.76 0.89
C GLN A 217 12.68 32.57 2.19
N LEU A 218 11.49 33.10 2.47
CA LEU A 218 11.18 33.82 3.70
C LEU A 218 10.79 32.84 4.81
N LEU A 219 9.96 31.83 4.49
CA LEU A 219 9.60 30.75 5.43
C LEU A 219 10.85 30.04 5.97
N ALA A 220 11.80 29.70 5.11
CA ALA A 220 13.04 29.02 5.50
C ALA A 220 13.96 29.86 6.41
N ARG A 221 13.74 31.18 6.51
CA ARG A 221 14.48 32.07 7.43
C ARG A 221 13.77 32.24 8.77
N TYR A 222 12.50 31.86 8.85
CA TYR A 222 11.72 31.99 10.07
C TYR A 222 12.14 30.91 11.07
N LYS A 223 12.81 31.33 12.15
CA LYS A 223 13.38 30.41 13.16
C LYS A 223 12.33 29.57 13.90
N GLY A 224 11.07 30.00 13.90
CA GLY A 224 9.97 29.28 14.57
C GLY A 224 9.30 28.20 13.71
N LEU A 225 9.75 27.99 12.48
CA LEU A 225 9.16 27.03 11.55
C LEU A 225 10.21 26.02 11.12
N ASN A 226 10.01 24.76 11.51
CA ASN A 226 10.85 23.68 11.07
C ASN A 226 10.20 22.94 9.90
N LEU A 227 10.63 23.26 8.68
CA LEU A 227 10.12 22.66 7.44
C LEU A 227 10.51 21.19 7.25
N THR A 228 11.35 20.65 8.15
CA THR A 228 11.66 19.21 8.21
C THR A 228 10.62 18.42 9.00
N GLU A 229 9.69 19.08 9.69
CA GLU A 229 8.59 18.42 10.38
C GLU A 229 7.66 17.71 9.39
N ASP A 230 7.13 16.57 9.81
CA ASP A 230 6.23 15.75 9.01
C ASP A 230 4.99 16.53 8.52
N THR A 231 4.55 17.55 9.25
CA THR A 231 3.42 18.42 8.87
C THR A 231 3.64 19.14 7.53
N TYR A 232 4.89 19.40 7.14
CA TYR A 232 5.26 20.07 5.89
C TYR A 232 5.77 19.11 4.81
N LYS A 233 5.67 17.80 5.07
CA LYS A 233 6.07 16.75 4.14
C LYS A 233 4.84 16.02 3.59
N PRO A 234 4.70 15.85 2.27
CA PRO A 234 3.67 15.00 1.68
C PRO A 234 3.81 13.55 2.13
N ARG A 235 2.69 12.86 2.33
CA ARG A 235 2.67 11.39 2.49
C ARG A 235 2.76 10.71 1.13
N ILE A 236 2.41 9.43 1.09
CA ILE A 236 2.25 8.69 -0.16
C ILE A 236 0.85 9.01 -0.72
N TYR A 237 0.76 10.08 -1.51
CA TYR A 237 -0.52 10.48 -2.13
C TYR A 237 -0.81 9.68 -3.39
N THR A 238 -1.90 8.90 -3.36
CA THR A 238 -2.28 7.96 -4.42
C THR A 238 -3.20 8.58 -5.48
N SER A 239 -3.61 9.85 -5.32
CA SER A 239 -4.44 10.55 -6.31
C SER A 239 -3.69 10.77 -7.64
N PRO A 240 -4.41 10.91 -8.77
CA PRO A 240 -3.80 11.20 -10.07
C PRO A 240 -3.06 12.55 -10.15
N THR A 241 -3.28 13.44 -9.18
CA THR A 241 -2.56 14.73 -9.10
C THR A 241 -1.12 14.56 -8.65
N TRP A 242 -0.82 13.54 -7.85
CA TRP A 242 0.49 13.28 -7.26
C TRP A 242 1.12 11.97 -7.72
N SER A 243 0.38 11.16 -8.47
CA SER A 243 0.83 9.84 -8.88
C SER A 243 0.46 9.51 -10.33
N ALA A 244 1.21 8.57 -10.89
CA ALA A 244 0.92 7.97 -12.19
C ALA A 244 1.01 6.45 -12.09
N PHE A 245 0.22 5.77 -12.90
CA PHE A 245 0.13 4.32 -12.90
C PHE A 245 0.64 3.74 -14.22
N VAL A 246 1.53 2.75 -14.10
CA VAL A 246 2.13 1.99 -15.19
C VAL A 246 1.70 0.54 -15.07
N THR A 247 1.05 0.00 -16.11
CA THR A 247 0.45 -1.35 -16.12
C THR A 247 1.39 -2.42 -16.65
N ASP A 248 1.11 -3.69 -16.33
CA ASP A 248 1.72 -4.86 -17.01
C ASP A 248 1.49 -4.84 -18.54
N SER A 249 0.36 -4.31 -19.03
CA SER A 249 0.10 -4.19 -20.47
C SER A 249 1.05 -3.21 -21.18
N SER A 250 1.55 -2.20 -20.48
CA SER A 250 2.60 -1.31 -20.99
C SER A 250 3.97 -2.01 -21.08
N TRP A 251 4.14 -3.17 -20.43
CA TRP A 251 5.36 -3.97 -20.41
C TRP A 251 5.33 -5.19 -21.34
N SER A 252 4.14 -5.72 -21.61
CA SER A 252 3.95 -7.08 -22.13
C SER A 252 3.72 -7.18 -23.65
N ALA A 253 4.01 -6.15 -24.45
CA ALA A 253 3.98 -6.27 -25.93
C ALA A 253 5.02 -7.25 -26.51
N ARG A 254 5.79 -7.97 -25.68
CA ARG A 254 6.62 -9.12 -26.08
C ARG A 254 5.94 -10.49 -25.94
N LYS A 255 4.83 -10.64 -25.20
CA LYS A 255 4.24 -11.98 -24.94
C LYS A 255 3.50 -12.60 -26.13
N SER A 256 3.17 -11.84 -27.19
CA SER A 256 2.44 -12.36 -28.35
C SER A 256 3.30 -12.99 -29.46
N GLN A 257 4.64 -13.07 -29.32
CA GLN A 257 5.51 -13.57 -30.40
C GLN A 257 6.29 -14.86 -30.14
N LEU A 258 6.01 -15.61 -29.07
CA LEU A 258 6.70 -16.89 -28.81
C LEU A 258 5.76 -18.08 -28.54
N VAL A 259 4.66 -18.17 -29.28
CA VAL A 259 3.96 -19.46 -29.44
C VAL A 259 4.52 -20.14 -30.67
N TYR A 260 5.58 -20.93 -30.48
CA TYR A 260 6.10 -21.82 -31.50
C TYR A 260 5.15 -23.03 -31.64
N GLN A 261 4.09 -22.89 -32.43
CA GLN A 261 3.32 -24.04 -32.88
C GLN A 261 4.06 -24.72 -34.05
N SER A 262 4.96 -25.63 -33.71
CA SER A 262 5.40 -26.65 -34.67
C SER A 262 4.32 -27.70 -34.83
N ARG A 263 3.59 -27.69 -35.94
CA ARG A 263 3.02 -28.91 -36.52
C ARG A 263 2.92 -28.83 -38.04
N ARG A 264 3.47 -29.87 -38.67
CA ARG A 264 3.60 -30.14 -40.10
C ARG A 264 2.24 -30.20 -40.82
N GLY A 265 2.16 -29.66 -42.04
CA GLY A 265 1.10 -29.92 -43.03
C GLY A 265 1.11 -28.92 -44.21
N PRO A 266 0.83 -29.33 -45.47
CA PRO A 266 1.39 -28.66 -46.65
C PRO A 266 0.52 -27.57 -47.32
N LEU A 267 1.23 -26.52 -47.77
CA LEU A 267 1.08 -25.71 -49.00
C LEU A 267 -0.30 -25.60 -49.67
N VAL A 268 -0.86 -24.39 -49.62
CA VAL A 268 -1.54 -23.79 -50.78
C VAL A 268 -0.89 -22.43 -51.07
N LYS A 269 -0.15 -22.37 -52.18
CA LYS A 269 0.29 -21.12 -52.82
C LYS A 269 -0.85 -20.62 -53.71
N TYR A 270 -1.24 -19.36 -53.58
CA TYR A 270 -1.58 -18.54 -54.75
C TYR A 270 -1.21 -17.05 -54.52
N SER A 271 -0.41 -16.59 -55.48
CA SER A 271 -0.04 -15.25 -55.96
C SER A 271 0.02 -14.04 -55.02
N SER A 272 1.24 -13.49 -54.96
CA SER A 272 1.60 -12.09 -54.74
C SER A 272 0.81 -11.16 -55.68
N ASP A 273 0.31 -10.03 -55.18
CA ASP A 273 0.85 -8.69 -55.50
C ASP A 273 0.13 -7.58 -54.71
N TYR A 274 0.94 -6.65 -54.17
CA TYR A 274 0.61 -5.39 -53.46
C TYR A 274 0.02 -5.46 -52.04
N PHE A 275 0.87 -5.76 -51.05
CA PHE A 275 0.78 -5.14 -49.73
C PHE A 275 2.17 -4.75 -49.23
N GLN A 276 2.56 -3.49 -49.46
CA GLN A 276 3.54 -2.82 -48.61
C GLN A 276 2.77 -2.27 -47.40
N ALA A 277 2.75 -3.04 -46.30
CA ALA A 277 2.28 -2.55 -45.01
C ALA A 277 3.40 -1.69 -44.37
N PRO A 278 3.10 -0.50 -43.80
CA PRO A 278 4.11 0.39 -43.25
C PRO A 278 4.87 -0.23 -42.07
N SER A 279 6.17 -0.06 -42.03
CA SER A 279 7.12 -0.67 -41.11
C SER A 279 7.29 0.06 -39.75
N ASP A 280 6.27 0.72 -39.21
CA ASP A 280 6.47 1.57 -38.01
C ASP A 280 5.34 1.41 -36.97
N TYR A 281 5.37 0.30 -36.23
CA TYR A 281 4.73 0.22 -34.91
C TYR A 281 5.82 0.38 -33.84
N ARG A 282 6.09 1.63 -33.45
CA ARG A 282 7.02 1.92 -32.34
C ARG A 282 6.35 1.64 -31.00
N TYR A 283 6.96 0.74 -30.26
CA TYR A 283 6.70 0.46 -28.86
C TYR A 283 7.14 1.66 -28.00
N TYR A 284 6.24 2.28 -27.26
CA TYR A 284 6.56 3.38 -26.33
C TYR A 284 6.31 2.92 -24.88
N PRO A 285 7.32 2.40 -24.16
CA PRO A 285 7.23 2.08 -22.73
C PRO A 285 7.26 3.35 -21.84
N TYR A 286 7.00 4.52 -22.44
CA TYR A 286 7.19 5.83 -21.87
C TYR A 286 5.83 6.42 -21.53
N GLN A 287 5.62 6.76 -20.26
CA GLN A 287 4.42 7.45 -19.79
C GLN A 287 4.81 8.81 -19.24
N SER A 288 4.38 9.87 -19.92
CA SER A 288 4.50 11.23 -19.41
C SER A 288 3.28 11.62 -18.61
N PHE A 289 3.51 12.37 -17.54
CA PHE A 289 2.45 12.94 -16.70
C PHE A 289 2.93 14.24 -16.07
N GLN A 290 2.01 14.98 -15.48
CA GLN A 290 2.31 16.25 -14.82
C GLN A 290 1.78 16.25 -13.39
N THR A 291 2.61 16.70 -12.45
CA THR A 291 2.19 16.93 -11.07
C THR A 291 2.36 18.40 -10.72
N PRO A 292 1.63 18.92 -9.72
CA PRO A 292 1.98 20.19 -9.10
C PRO A 292 3.42 20.15 -8.60
N GLN A 293 4.11 21.29 -8.66
CA GLN A 293 5.41 21.42 -8.04
C GLN A 293 5.30 21.36 -6.51
N HIS A 294 4.26 21.98 -5.95
CA HIS A 294 3.95 22.05 -4.54
C HIS A 294 2.46 22.47 -4.37
N PRO A 295 1.71 22.03 -3.34
CA PRO A 295 0.30 22.42 -3.12
C PRO A 295 0.05 23.90 -2.79
N SER A 296 1.09 24.73 -2.65
CA SER A 296 0.95 26.17 -2.35
C SER A 296 0.34 26.94 -3.50
N PHE A 297 -0.50 27.92 -3.15
CA PHE A 297 -1.03 28.94 -4.06
C PHE A 297 0.07 29.57 -4.93
N LEU A 298 1.25 29.87 -4.36
CA LEU A 298 2.39 30.44 -5.08
C LEU A 298 2.93 29.53 -6.20
N PHE A 299 2.63 28.24 -6.13
CA PHE A 299 3.12 27.20 -7.03
C PHE A 299 1.99 26.44 -7.74
N GLN A 300 0.72 26.84 -7.57
CA GLN A 300 -0.45 26.12 -8.10
C GLN A 300 -0.41 25.98 -9.63
N ASP A 301 0.08 27.01 -10.32
CA ASP A 301 0.23 27.00 -11.78
C ASP A 301 1.54 26.35 -12.25
N LYS A 302 2.48 26.08 -11.35
CA LYS A 302 3.77 25.47 -11.69
C LYS A 302 3.63 23.96 -11.69
N ARG A 303 3.53 23.40 -12.90
CA ARG A 303 3.51 21.95 -13.13
C ARG A 303 4.91 21.43 -13.46
N VAL A 304 5.18 20.22 -12.99
CA VAL A 304 6.40 19.49 -13.27
C VAL A 304 6.04 18.32 -14.18
N SER A 305 6.72 18.24 -15.33
CA SER A 305 6.56 17.14 -16.26
C SER A 305 7.46 15.98 -15.85
N TRP A 306 6.85 14.82 -15.66
CA TRP A 306 7.51 13.57 -15.30
C TRP A 306 7.41 12.57 -16.43
N SER A 307 8.38 11.66 -16.45
CA SER A 307 8.50 10.61 -17.44
C SER A 307 8.84 9.32 -16.72
N LEU A 308 7.94 8.35 -16.79
CA LEU A 308 8.13 7.05 -16.17
C LEU A 308 8.34 5.99 -17.25
N VAL A 309 9.36 5.16 -17.07
CA VAL A 309 9.74 4.12 -18.02
C VAL A 309 10.13 2.85 -17.29
N TYR A 310 9.69 1.71 -17.82
CA TYR A 310 10.12 0.39 -17.37
C TYR A 310 11.36 -0.06 -18.14
N LEU A 311 12.42 -0.42 -17.42
CA LEU A 311 13.75 -0.72 -17.97
C LEU A 311 14.14 -2.18 -17.63
N PRO A 312 13.79 -3.16 -18.50
CA PRO A 312 14.04 -4.57 -18.23
C PRO A 312 15.47 -5.03 -18.52
N THR A 313 16.25 -4.27 -19.29
CA THR A 313 17.58 -4.69 -19.73
C THR A 313 18.60 -3.55 -19.65
N ILE A 314 19.88 -3.89 -19.56
CA ILE A 314 20.99 -2.93 -19.59
C ILE A 314 20.85 -2.04 -20.83
N GLN A 315 20.61 -2.62 -22.01
CA GLN A 315 20.43 -1.86 -23.26
C GLN A 315 19.28 -0.85 -23.17
N SER A 316 18.15 -1.23 -22.56
CA SER A 316 17.04 -0.28 -22.39
C SER A 316 17.43 0.88 -21.48
N CYS A 317 18.18 0.65 -20.40
CA CYS A 317 18.68 1.72 -19.56
C CYS A 317 19.51 2.73 -20.36
N TRP A 318 20.51 2.26 -21.13
CA TRP A 318 21.35 3.14 -21.95
C TRP A 318 20.55 3.93 -22.98
N ASN A 319 19.57 3.29 -23.64
CA ASN A 319 18.71 3.94 -24.64
C ASN A 319 17.90 5.11 -24.05
N TYR A 320 17.57 5.06 -22.75
CA TYR A 320 16.82 6.10 -22.04
C TYR A 320 17.70 6.99 -21.15
N GLY A 321 19.03 6.88 -21.27
CA GLY A 321 19.99 7.74 -20.56
C GLY A 321 20.24 7.35 -19.09
N PHE A 322 19.87 6.14 -18.68
CA PHE A 322 20.14 5.60 -17.35
C PHE A 322 21.37 4.69 -17.37
N SER A 323 22.17 4.74 -16.31
CA SER A 323 23.22 3.75 -16.05
C SER A 323 22.67 2.66 -15.14
N CYS A 324 22.70 1.40 -15.58
CA CYS A 324 22.23 0.25 -14.82
C CYS A 324 23.26 -0.88 -14.88
N SER A 325 23.43 -1.59 -13.77
CA SER A 325 24.18 -2.85 -13.71
C SER A 325 23.24 -4.06 -13.84
N SER A 326 23.79 -5.26 -14.06
CA SER A 326 22.99 -6.48 -14.28
C SER A 326 22.20 -6.92 -13.04
N ASP A 327 22.71 -6.61 -11.86
CA ASP A 327 22.17 -6.93 -10.53
C ASP A 327 21.02 -6.00 -10.11
N GLU A 328 20.92 -4.79 -10.68
CA GLU A 328 19.85 -3.86 -10.37
C GLU A 328 18.56 -4.14 -11.18
N LEU A 329 18.66 -4.89 -12.29
CA LEU A 329 17.58 -5.03 -13.26
C LEU A 329 16.59 -6.15 -12.90
N PRO A 330 15.28 -5.98 -13.18
CA PRO A 330 14.64 -4.84 -13.85
C PRO A 330 14.41 -3.62 -12.92
N VAL A 331 14.41 -2.41 -13.48
CA VAL A 331 14.18 -1.14 -12.75
C VAL A 331 13.08 -0.28 -13.37
N LEU A 332 12.48 0.59 -12.55
CA LEU A 332 11.71 1.74 -13.02
C LEU A 332 12.62 2.96 -13.12
N GLY A 333 12.66 3.59 -14.29
CA GLY A 333 13.30 4.89 -14.49
C GLY A 333 12.28 6.02 -14.41
N LEU A 334 12.60 7.05 -13.64
CA LEU A 334 11.78 8.25 -13.51
C LEU A 334 12.64 9.46 -13.85
N THR A 335 12.26 10.23 -14.87
CA THR A 335 12.92 11.51 -15.16
C THR A 335 11.95 12.67 -15.05
N LYS A 336 12.51 13.85 -14.80
CA LYS A 336 11.80 15.12 -14.72
C LYS A 336 12.28 16.03 -15.86
N SER A 337 11.34 16.69 -16.53
CA SER A 337 11.62 17.76 -17.50
C SER A 337 10.98 19.08 -17.07
N GLY A 338 11.69 20.18 -17.28
CA GLY A 338 11.27 21.54 -16.90
C GLY A 338 12.19 22.20 -15.87
N GLY A 339 11.99 23.50 -15.64
CA GLY A 339 12.81 24.29 -14.70
C GLY A 339 12.74 23.73 -13.27
N SER A 340 13.90 23.56 -12.64
CA SER A 340 13.99 23.22 -11.23
C SER A 340 14.01 24.50 -10.39
N ASP A 341 13.08 24.61 -9.43
CA ASP A 341 13.30 25.50 -8.31
C ASP A 341 14.32 24.84 -7.40
N ARG A 342 15.43 25.53 -7.11
CA ARG A 342 16.53 25.00 -6.30
C ARG A 342 16.14 24.80 -4.84
N THR A 343 14.95 25.22 -4.45
CA THR A 343 14.45 25.09 -3.07
C THR A 343 13.61 23.83 -2.83
N ILE A 344 13.26 23.09 -3.90
CA ILE A 344 12.39 21.91 -3.81
C ILE A 344 13.08 20.70 -4.43
N ALA A 345 13.24 19.66 -3.61
CA ALA A 345 13.70 18.34 -4.01
C ALA A 345 12.53 17.32 -3.96
N TYR A 346 12.78 16.07 -4.37
CA TYR A 346 11.73 15.05 -4.50
C TYR A 346 12.20 13.71 -3.93
N GLU A 347 11.34 13.07 -3.13
CA GLU A 347 11.53 11.73 -2.57
C GLU A 347 10.45 10.79 -3.10
N ASN A 348 10.62 10.33 -4.34
CA ASN A 348 9.59 9.58 -5.04
C ASN A 348 9.54 8.12 -4.56
N LYS A 349 8.36 7.49 -4.66
CA LYS A 349 8.11 6.10 -4.26
C LYS A 349 7.43 5.33 -5.38
N ALA A 350 7.67 4.03 -5.50
CA ALA A 350 6.96 3.11 -6.39
C ALA A 350 6.16 2.12 -5.56
N LEU A 351 4.84 2.08 -5.76
CA LEU A 351 3.92 1.18 -5.07
C LEU A 351 3.61 0.00 -5.99
N MET A 352 3.92 -1.21 -5.54
CA MET A 352 3.60 -2.45 -6.26
C MET A 352 2.12 -2.79 -6.07
N LEU A 353 1.34 -2.80 -7.15
CA LEU A 353 -0.11 -3.04 -7.08
C LEU A 353 -0.51 -4.45 -7.50
N CYS A 354 -1.36 -5.06 -6.66
CA CYS A 354 -1.89 -6.42 -6.79
C CYS A 354 -3.43 -6.42 -6.79
N GLU A 355 -4.04 -7.20 -7.67
CA GLU A 355 -5.50 -7.26 -7.90
C GLU A 355 -6.17 -5.88 -8.09
N GLY A 356 -5.39 -4.92 -8.60
CA GLY A 356 -5.86 -3.59 -8.97
C GLY A 356 -5.87 -2.56 -7.85
N LEU A 357 -5.80 -2.95 -6.57
CA LEU A 357 -5.95 -2.02 -5.44
C LEU A 357 -4.96 -2.24 -4.29
N PHE A 358 -4.44 -3.46 -4.09
CA PHE A 358 -3.60 -3.76 -2.93
C PHE A 358 -2.16 -3.34 -3.17
N VAL A 359 -1.57 -2.61 -2.22
CA VAL A 359 -0.16 -2.26 -2.19
C VAL A 359 0.60 -3.38 -1.49
N ALA A 360 1.36 -4.15 -2.27
CA ALA A 360 2.15 -5.29 -1.78
C ALA A 360 3.57 -4.89 -1.37
N ASP A 361 4.12 -3.85 -1.99
CA ASP A 361 5.44 -3.32 -1.67
C ASP A 361 5.52 -1.82 -1.98
N VAL A 362 6.41 -1.12 -1.27
CA VAL A 362 6.75 0.28 -1.51
C VAL A 362 8.26 0.39 -1.65
N THR A 363 8.71 0.68 -2.86
CA THR A 363 10.12 0.82 -3.17
C THR A 363 10.53 2.29 -3.33
N ASP A 364 11.72 2.61 -2.85
CA ASP A 364 12.29 3.94 -2.94
C ASP A 364 12.99 4.16 -4.27
N PHE A 365 12.95 5.39 -4.79
CA PHE A 365 13.80 5.79 -5.90
C PHE A 365 15.18 6.20 -5.37
N GLU A 366 16.20 5.43 -5.71
CA GLU A 366 17.61 5.80 -5.54
C GLU A 366 18.04 6.68 -6.72
N GLY A 367 18.06 8.00 -6.47
CA GLY A 367 18.22 8.99 -7.53
C GLY A 367 17.00 8.99 -8.46
N TRP A 368 17.18 8.45 -9.66
CA TRP A 368 16.15 8.42 -10.72
C TRP A 368 15.68 7.00 -11.07
N LYS A 369 16.11 5.99 -10.30
CA LYS A 369 15.78 4.57 -10.53
C LYS A 369 15.16 3.97 -9.27
N ALA A 370 14.18 3.08 -9.43
CA ALA A 370 13.71 2.21 -8.36
C ALA A 370 13.87 0.75 -8.80
N ALA A 371 14.51 -0.06 -7.97
CA ALA A 371 14.62 -1.49 -8.22
C ALA A 371 13.24 -2.13 -8.15
N ILE A 372 13.01 -3.17 -8.95
CA ILE A 372 11.79 -3.97 -8.83
C ILE A 372 12.15 -5.20 -7.99
N PRO A 373 11.44 -5.50 -6.89
CA PRO A 373 11.80 -6.53 -5.93
C PRO A 373 12.21 -7.90 -6.52
N SER A 374 11.67 -8.28 -7.69
CA SER A 374 12.08 -9.51 -8.41
C SER A 374 13.53 -9.54 -8.93
N ALA A 375 14.28 -8.42 -8.87
CA ALA A 375 15.66 -8.29 -9.38
C ALA A 375 16.72 -8.88 -8.45
N LEU A 376 16.48 -8.88 -7.13
CA LEU A 376 17.52 -9.10 -6.12
C LEU A 376 17.90 -10.58 -5.91
N ASP A 377 17.08 -11.54 -6.38
CA ASP A 377 17.23 -12.96 -6.04
C ASP A 377 17.48 -13.93 -7.22
N THR A 378 17.72 -13.47 -8.46
CA THR A 378 17.94 -14.41 -9.57
C THR A 378 19.21 -14.16 -10.36
N ASN A 379 20.28 -14.85 -9.95
CA ASN A 379 21.46 -15.12 -10.75
C ASN A 379 21.18 -16.16 -11.88
N SER A 380 20.00 -16.11 -12.50
CA SER A 380 19.52 -17.14 -13.42
C SER A 380 18.75 -16.54 -14.59
N SER A 381 19.18 -16.90 -15.80
CA SER A 381 18.52 -16.66 -17.08
C SER A 381 17.19 -17.42 -17.25
N LYS A 382 16.41 -17.55 -16.17
CA LYS A 382 15.08 -18.14 -16.14
C LYS A 382 14.13 -17.07 -15.64
N SER A 383 13.23 -16.64 -16.52
CA SER A 383 11.88 -16.16 -16.19
C SER A 383 11.75 -15.59 -14.78
N THR A 384 11.85 -14.26 -14.67
CA THR A 384 11.33 -13.42 -13.57
C THR A 384 10.62 -14.24 -12.49
N SER A 385 11.35 -14.65 -11.45
CA SER A 385 10.68 -15.13 -10.25
C SER A 385 9.95 -13.93 -9.69
N SER A 386 8.63 -13.96 -9.85
CA SER A 386 7.69 -13.06 -9.22
C SER A 386 8.15 -12.78 -7.79
N PHE A 387 8.31 -11.52 -7.39
CA PHE A 387 7.76 -11.15 -6.10
C PHE A 387 6.25 -11.24 -6.34
N PRO A 388 5.57 -12.31 -5.91
CA PRO A 388 4.23 -12.57 -6.37
C PRO A 388 3.30 -11.73 -5.51
N CYS A 389 2.37 -11.03 -6.14
CA CYS A 389 1.14 -10.70 -5.45
C CYS A 389 0.68 -11.95 -4.68
N PRO A 390 0.65 -11.92 -3.34
CA PRO A 390 0.55 -13.15 -2.56
C PRO A 390 -0.76 -13.90 -2.82
N ALA A 391 -1.81 -13.15 -3.18
CA ALA A 391 -2.90 -13.61 -4.00
C ALA A 391 -3.09 -12.60 -5.15
N GLY A 392 -3.40 -13.12 -6.34
CA GLY A 392 -3.81 -12.29 -7.47
C GLY A 392 -2.84 -12.17 -8.64
N HIS A 393 -3.12 -11.24 -9.54
CA HIS A 393 -2.22 -10.89 -10.62
C HIS A 393 -1.57 -9.55 -10.29
N PHE A 394 -0.31 -9.41 -10.70
CA PHE A 394 0.35 -8.13 -10.69
C PHE A 394 -0.31 -7.21 -11.72
N ASN A 395 -0.71 -6.00 -11.30
CA ASN A 395 -1.40 -5.06 -12.17
C ASN A 395 -0.46 -4.00 -12.74
N GLY A 396 0.49 -3.53 -11.93
CA GLY A 396 1.33 -2.40 -12.30
C GLY A 396 2.02 -1.75 -11.11
N PHE A 397 2.81 -0.72 -11.39
CA PHE A 397 3.37 0.15 -10.36
C PHE A 397 2.65 1.50 -10.38
N ARG A 398 2.34 2.01 -9.19
CA ARG A 398 1.93 3.40 -9.01
C ARG A 398 3.11 4.20 -8.48
N THR A 399 3.64 5.10 -9.31
CA THR A 399 4.71 6.00 -8.91
C THR A 399 4.11 7.24 -8.25
N VAL A 400 4.58 7.57 -7.06
CA VAL A 400 4.12 8.69 -6.25
C VAL A 400 5.22 9.74 -6.15
N ILE A 401 4.87 11.00 -6.43
CA ILE A 401 5.77 12.13 -6.40
C ILE A 401 5.64 12.87 -5.06
N ARG A 402 6.74 13.00 -4.32
CA ARG A 402 6.74 13.66 -3.00
C ARG A 402 7.74 14.80 -2.97
N PRO A 403 7.32 16.05 -3.19
CA PRO A 403 8.21 17.19 -3.01
C PRO A 403 8.59 17.34 -1.53
N PHE A 404 9.82 17.73 -1.27
CA PHE A 404 10.27 18.19 0.04
C PHE A 404 11.19 19.40 -0.12
N TYR A 405 11.41 20.07 1.01
CA TYR A 405 12.02 21.38 1.03
C TYR A 405 13.49 21.34 1.42
N LEU A 406 14.31 22.01 0.63
CA LEU A 406 15.72 22.21 0.94
C LEU A 406 15.84 23.43 1.85
N THR A 407 16.09 23.20 3.13
CA THR A 407 16.48 24.27 4.05
C THR A 407 17.95 24.61 3.77
N ASN A 408 18.30 25.90 3.75
CA ASN A 408 19.67 26.38 3.49
C ASN A 408 20.72 25.94 4.54
N SER A 409 20.37 25.01 5.44
CA SER A 409 21.28 24.38 6.37
C SER A 409 21.91 23.13 5.76
N SER A 410 23.11 23.33 5.23
CA SER A 410 24.18 22.36 4.96
C SER A 410 23.98 21.29 3.87
N GLY A 411 24.30 21.70 2.63
CA GLY A 411 25.37 21.09 1.84
C GLY A 411 25.22 19.62 1.44
N VAL A 412 24.46 19.37 0.38
CA VAL A 412 24.75 18.31 -0.59
C VAL A 412 24.39 18.86 -1.98
N ASP A 413 25.41 19.30 -2.70
CA ASP A 413 25.39 19.40 -4.17
C ASP A 413 25.65 18.02 -4.77
#